data_AF-A0A0W1L516-F1
#
_entry.id   AF-A0A0W1L516-F1
#
_cell.length_a   1.000
_cell.length_b   1.000
_cell.length_c   1.000
_cell.angle_alpha   90.00
_cell.angle_beta   90.00
_cell.angle_gamma   90.00
#
_symmetry.space_group_name_H-M   'P 1'
#
loop_
_entity.id
_entity.type
_entity.pdbx_description
1 polymer ?
#
loop_
_entity_poly.entity_id
_entity_poly.type
_entity_poly.pdbx_seq_one_letter_code
_entity_poly.pdbx_strand_id
1 'polypeptide(L)'
;MLSDSALTFMIISWLLVLMSILLTLFSRYKHTQFKKHLMVFLNITLLTEITLSIYNLTSNQNDNLNNFIVGCTCVLLAQILCNVFCYMSLKRQIAKVKPTLDSFSME
;
A
#
# COMPACT_ATOMS: atom_id res chain seq x y z
N MET A 1 -24.06 9.06 15.45
CA MET A 1 -23.52 9.70 14.22
C MET A 1 -22.02 9.50 14.20
N LEU A 2 -21.44 9.15 13.05
CA LEU A 2 -19.98 9.17 12.89
C LEU A 2 -19.54 10.63 13.00
N SER A 3 -18.45 10.93 13.73
CA SER A 3 -17.91 12.29 13.77
C SER A 3 -17.49 12.73 12.37
N ASP A 4 -17.66 14.01 12.02
CA ASP A 4 -17.25 14.55 10.72
C ASP A 4 -15.77 14.27 10.42
N SER A 5 -14.95 14.17 11.47
CA SER A 5 -13.53 13.76 11.40
C SER A 5 -13.32 12.30 10.97
N ALA A 6 -14.16 11.37 11.40
CA ALA A 6 -14.06 9.96 11.02
C ALA A 6 -14.52 9.73 9.56
N LEU A 7 -15.50 10.49 9.09
CA LEU A 7 -16.00 10.40 7.72
C LEU A 7 -14.99 10.98 6.72
N THR A 8 -14.42 12.15 7.04
CA THR A 8 -13.34 12.75 6.25
C THR A 8 -12.10 11.86 6.20
N PHE A 9 -11.74 11.21 7.31
CA PHE A 9 -10.67 10.20 7.34
C PHE A 9 -10.92 9.07 6.33
N MET A 10 -12.11 8.48 6.35
CA MET A 10 -12.46 7.39 5.43
C MET A 10 -12.32 7.83 3.97
N ILE A 11 -12.80 9.01 3.62
CA ILE A 11 -12.67 9.56 2.24
C ILE A 11 -11.19 9.69 1.84
N ILE A 12 -10.37 10.26 2.72
CA ILE A 12 -8.93 10.46 2.46
C ILE A 12 -8.22 9.11 2.29
N SER A 13 -8.50 8.13 3.15
CA SER A 13 -7.95 6.78 3.06
C SER A 13 -8.31 6.09 1.75
N TRP A 14 -9.57 6.16 1.31
CA TRP A 14 -9.98 5.59 0.03
C TRP A 14 -9.31 6.27 -1.17
N LEU A 15 -9.12 7.60 -1.14
CA LEU A 15 -8.36 8.31 -2.17
C LEU A 15 -6.89 7.88 -2.21
N LEU A 16 -6.29 7.66 -1.04
CA LEU A 16 -4.90 7.20 -0.89
C LEU A 16 -4.70 5.80 -1.47
N VAL A 17 -5.64 4.89 -1.20
CA VAL A 17 -5.68 3.55 -1.79
C VAL A 17 -5.82 3.63 -3.32
N LEU A 18 -6.72 4.49 -3.81
CA LEU A 18 -6.94 4.67 -5.25
C LEU A 18 -5.67 5.18 -5.96
N MET A 19 -4.98 6.15 -5.36
CA MET A 19 -3.67 6.60 -5.82
C MET A 19 -2.62 5.48 -5.78
N SER A 20 -2.58 4.67 -4.72
CA SER A 20 -1.67 3.54 -4.57
C SER A 20 -1.87 2.48 -5.66
N ILE A 21 -3.12 2.21 -6.04
CA ILE A 21 -3.47 1.32 -7.14
C ILE A 21 -2.99 1.88 -8.48
N LEU A 22 -3.29 3.15 -8.77
CA LEU A 22 -2.86 3.82 -10.01
C LEU A 22 -1.33 3.83 -10.15
N LEU A 23 -0.64 4.19 -9.08
CA LEU A 23 0.82 4.19 -8.99
C LEU A 23 1.40 2.79 -9.26
N THR A 24 0.79 1.75 -8.68
CA THR A 24 1.20 0.35 -8.86
C THR A 24 0.98 -0.11 -10.32
N LEU A 25 -0.14 0.28 -10.95
CA LEU A 25 -0.41 0.04 -12.38
C LEU A 25 0.61 0.74 -13.28
N PHE A 26 0.90 2.02 -13.04
CA PHE A 26 1.90 2.78 -13.79
C PHE A 26 3.32 2.24 -13.60
N SER A 27 3.65 1.73 -12.40
CA SER A 27 4.93 1.09 -12.11
C SER A 27 5.23 -0.04 -13.07
N ARG A 28 4.22 -0.78 -13.56
CA ARG A 28 4.41 -1.89 -14.50
C ARG A 28 5.17 -1.49 -15.76
N TYR A 29 5.05 -0.22 -16.18
CA TYR A 29 5.65 0.32 -17.41
C TYR A 29 6.95 1.10 -17.19
N LYS A 30 7.37 1.37 -15.95
CA LYS A 30 8.48 2.29 -15.62
C LYS A 30 9.73 1.58 -15.08
N HIS A 31 10.87 2.28 -15.11
CA HIS A 31 12.19 1.80 -14.69
C HIS A 31 12.27 1.35 -13.21
N THR A 32 13.25 0.51 -12.91
CA THR A 32 13.54 -0.08 -11.58
C THR A 32 13.68 0.95 -10.45
N GLN A 33 14.23 2.13 -10.72
CA GLN A 33 14.35 3.21 -9.74
C GLN A 33 12.99 3.76 -9.29
N PHE A 34 12.04 3.92 -10.23
CA PHE A 34 10.69 4.36 -9.90
C PHE A 34 9.98 3.36 -8.99
N LYS A 35 10.16 2.06 -9.23
CA LYS A 35 9.56 1.00 -8.40
C LYS A 35 10.11 0.96 -6.97
N LYS A 36 11.41 1.25 -6.78
CA LYS A 36 12.01 1.38 -5.44
C LYS A 36 11.40 2.54 -4.67
N HIS A 37 11.30 3.72 -5.30
CA HIS A 37 10.63 4.87 -4.69
C HIS A 37 9.15 4.61 -4.39
N LEU A 38 8.46 3.92 -5.30
CA LEU A 38 7.05 3.53 -5.13
C LEU A 38 6.86 2.62 -3.92
N MET A 39 7.76 1.64 -3.71
CA MET A 39 7.71 0.75 -2.57
C MET A 39 7.94 1.49 -1.25
N VAL A 40 8.89 2.44 -1.21
CA VAL A 40 9.12 3.28 -0.03
C VAL A 40 7.88 4.13 0.26
N PHE A 41 7.29 4.74 -0.78
CA PHE A 41 6.07 5.52 -0.66
C PHE A 41 4.91 4.68 -0.09
N LEU A 42 4.63 3.52 -0.68
CA LEU A 42 3.56 2.62 -0.23
C LEU A 42 3.76 2.14 1.22
N ASN A 43 4.99 1.88 1.64
CA ASN A 43 5.30 1.52 3.02
C ASN A 43 5.05 2.67 4.00
N ILE A 44 5.44 3.90 3.65
CA ILE A 44 5.16 5.09 4.47
C ILE A 44 3.64 5.29 4.57
N THR A 45 2.94 5.19 3.44
CA THR A 45 1.48 5.29 3.39
C THR A 45 0.81 4.26 4.31
N LEU A 46 1.23 3.00 4.24
CA LEU A 46 0.70 1.93 5.09
C LEU A 46 0.95 2.21 6.58
N LEU A 47 2.14 2.70 6.95
CA LEU A 47 2.42 3.10 8.33
C LEU A 47 1.51 4.25 8.80
N THR A 48 1.28 5.25 7.94
CA THR A 48 0.38 6.36 8.26
C THR A 48 -1.07 5.91 8.45
N GLU A 49 -1.56 5.02 7.59
CA GLU A 49 -2.92 4.47 7.70
C GLU A 49 -3.12 3.65 8.98
N ILE A 50 -2.12 2.83 9.36
CA ILE A 50 -2.17 2.07 10.62
C ILE A 50 -2.22 3.02 11.81
N THR A 51 -1.36 4.03 11.84
CA THR A 51 -1.26 4.97 12.96
C THR A 51 -2.56 5.75 13.14
N LEU A 52 -3.13 6.25 12.04
CA LEU A 52 -4.41 6.95 12.03
C LEU A 52 -5.58 6.03 12.39
N SER A 53 -5.58 4.79 11.91
CA SER A 53 -6.63 3.81 12.25
C SER A 53 -6.63 3.51 13.75
N ILE A 54 -5.45 3.35 14.37
CA ILE A 54 -5.34 3.13 15.83
C ILE A 54 -5.85 4.34 16.60
N TYR A 55 -5.45 5.56 16.20
CA TYR A 55 -5.91 6.80 16.83
C TYR A 55 -7.43 6.98 16.76
N ASN A 56 -8.03 6.72 15.61
CA ASN A 56 -9.47 6.81 15.44
C ASN A 56 -10.24 5.70 16.19
N LEU A 57 -9.61 4.53 16.39
CA LEU A 57 -10.18 3.44 17.16
C LEU A 57 -10.20 3.76 18.66
N THR A 58 -9.13 4.36 19.18
CA THR A 58 -9.05 4.75 20.61
C THR A 58 -9.91 5.97 20.93
N SER A 59 -10.11 6.87 19.96
CA SER A 59 -10.91 8.09 20.14
C SER A 59 -12.43 7.88 20.05
N ASN A 60 -12.91 6.82 19.39
CA ASN A 60 -14.35 6.64 19.13
C ASN A 60 -14.95 5.52 20.00
N GLN A 61 -15.73 5.89 21.02
CA GLN A 61 -16.52 4.97 21.85
C GLN A 61 -18.01 4.98 21.45
N ASN A 62 -18.35 4.69 20.19
CA ASN A 62 -19.72 4.82 19.68
C ASN A 62 -20.27 3.51 19.09
N ASP A 63 -21.59 3.34 19.11
CA ASP A 63 -22.32 2.11 18.74
C ASP A 63 -22.13 1.64 17.28
N ASN A 64 -21.62 2.50 16.38
CA ASN A 64 -21.30 2.17 14.99
C ASN A 64 -19.84 1.72 14.76
N LEU A 65 -19.12 1.35 15.82
CA LEU A 65 -17.73 0.87 15.78
C LEU A 65 -17.54 -0.28 14.77
N ASN A 66 -18.49 -1.23 14.67
CA ASN A 66 -18.34 -2.37 13.77
C ASN A 66 -18.22 -1.97 12.29
N ASN A 67 -19.08 -1.06 11.80
CA ASN A 67 -19.02 -0.63 10.40
C ASN A 67 -17.74 0.18 10.11
N PHE A 68 -17.27 0.95 11.09
CA PHE A 68 -16.02 1.69 10.98
C PHE A 68 -14.80 0.76 10.98
N ILE A 69 -14.77 -0.25 11.86
CA ILE A 69 -13.73 -1.27 11.91
C ILE A 69 -13.66 -2.05 10.60
N VAL A 70 -14.81 -2.45 10.06
CA VAL A 70 -14.90 -3.12 8.75
C VAL A 70 -14.34 -2.21 7.65
N GLY A 71 -14.70 -0.93 7.65
CA GLY A 71 -14.14 0.05 6.72
C GLY A 71 -12.61 0.17 6.79
N CYS A 72 -12.06 0.36 8.00
CA CYS A 72 -10.61 0.45 8.21
C CYS A 72 -9.90 -0.84 7.82
N THR A 73 -10.46 -2.01 8.14
CA THR A 73 -9.87 -3.30 7.76
C THR A 73 -9.87 -3.51 6.25
N CYS A 74 -10.92 -3.10 5.53
CA CYS A 74 -10.93 -3.12 4.06
C CYS A 74 -9.84 -2.22 3.45
N VAL A 75 -9.67 -1.01 3.97
CA VAL A 75 -8.61 -0.08 3.53
C VAL A 75 -7.23 -0.69 3.75
N LEU A 76 -6.95 -1.18 4.96
CA LEU A 76 -5.66 -1.80 5.29
C LEU A 76 -5.37 -3.02 4.43
N LEU A 77 -6.36 -3.89 4.19
CA LEU A 77 -6.20 -5.04 3.29
C LEU A 77 -5.87 -4.62 1.86
N ALA A 78 -6.56 -3.60 1.33
CA ALA A 78 -6.27 -3.07 -0.01
C ALA A 78 -4.84 -2.51 -0.09
N GLN A 79 -4.38 -1.80 0.95
CA GLN A 79 -3.04 -1.23 1.00
C GLN A 79 -1.95 -2.30 1.10
N ILE A 80 -2.17 -3.35 1.92
CA ILE A 80 -1.28 -4.52 2.01
C ILE A 80 -1.17 -5.21 0.65
N LEU A 81 -2.30 -5.43 -0.05
CA LEU A 81 -2.30 -6.03 -1.38
C LEU A 81 -1.49 -5.19 -2.36
N CYS A 82 -1.67 -3.86 -2.38
CA CYS A 82 -0.88 -2.96 -3.22
C CYS A 82 0.62 -3.10 -2.95
N ASN A 83 1.01 -3.17 -1.67
CA ASN A 83 2.39 -3.35 -1.26
C ASN A 83 2.97 -4.71 -1.72
N VAL A 84 2.22 -5.80 -1.56
CA VAL A 84 2.61 -7.14 -2.03
C VAL A 84 2.76 -7.17 -3.56
N PHE A 85 1.83 -6.56 -4.31
CA PHE A 85 1.92 -6.47 -5.76
C PHE A 85 3.15 -5.67 -6.21
N CYS A 86 3.46 -4.55 -5.53
CA CYS A 86 4.66 -3.78 -5.80
C CYS A 86 5.94 -4.58 -5.50
N TYR A 87 5.98 -5.27 -4.36
CA TYR A 87 7.10 -6.13 -3.96
C TYR A 87 7.34 -7.27 -4.97
N MET A 88 6.29 -8.00 -5.36
CA MET A 88 6.39 -9.08 -6.35
C MET A 88 6.87 -8.55 -7.71
N SER A 89 6.40 -7.37 -8.11
CA SER A 89 6.82 -6.71 -9.35
C SER A 89 8.30 -6.34 -9.34
N LEU A 90 8.82 -5.94 -8.18
CA LEU A 90 10.23 -5.60 -7.97
C LEU A 90 11.10 -6.86 -7.94
N LYS A 91 10.67 -7.91 -7.22
CA LYS A 91 11.34 -9.23 -7.15
C LYS A 91 11.47 -9.88 -8.53
N ARG A 92 10.39 -9.85 -9.34
CA ARG A 92 10.41 -10.38 -10.72
C ARG A 92 11.40 -9.65 -11.62
N GLN A 93 11.59 -8.35 -11.45
CA GLN A 93 12.58 -7.60 -12.25
C GLN A 93 14.01 -7.84 -11.77
N ILE A 94 14.26 -7.94 -10.47
CA ILE A 94 15.59 -8.29 -9.96
C ILE A 94 16.02 -9.68 -10.46
N ALA A 95 15.10 -10.65 -10.49
CA ALA A 95 15.37 -11.98 -11.04
C ALA A 95 15.69 -11.96 -12.55
N LYS A 96 15.11 -11.02 -13.31
CA LYS A 96 15.45 -10.82 -14.74
C LYS A 96 16.80 -10.14 -14.98
N VAL A 97 17.26 -9.32 -14.03
CA VAL A 97 18.51 -8.54 -14.15
C VAL A 97 19.70 -9.30 -13.57
N LYS A 98 19.47 -10.31 -12.72
CA LYS A 98 20.56 -11.18 -12.25
C LYS A 98 21.07 -11.97 -13.47
N PRO A 99 22.31 -11.73 -13.96
CA PRO A 99 22.86 -12.55 -15.02
C PRO A 99 22.88 -13.99 -14.49
N THR A 100 22.28 -14.89 -15.24
CA THR A 100 22.44 -16.33 -15.02
C THR A 100 23.94 -16.59 -14.97
N LEU A 101 24.42 -17.15 -13.85
CA LEU A 101 25.83 -17.52 -13.66
C LEU A 101 26.36 -18.48 -14.74
N ASP A 102 25.50 -18.98 -15.63
CA ASP A 102 25.87 -19.75 -16.81
C ASP A 102 26.67 -18.98 -17.87
N SER A 103 26.79 -17.65 -17.77
CA SER A 103 27.60 -16.87 -18.73
C SER A 103 29.08 -16.75 -18.34
N PHE A 104 29.54 -17.39 -17.25
CA PHE A 104 30.91 -17.27 -16.74
C PHE A 104 31.73 -18.57 -16.82
N SER A 105 31.25 -19.63 -17.50
CA SER A 105 31.99 -20.89 -17.68
C SER A 105 32.46 -21.19 -19.10
N MET A 106 32.38 -20.23 -20.03
CA MET A 106 33.04 -20.33 -21.34
C MET A 106 33.94 -19.12 -21.53
N GLU A 107 35.19 -19.27 -21.08
CA GLU A 107 36.46 -19.00 -21.80
C GLU A 107 37.64 -19.10 -20.83
#